data_AF-A0A0C5I3X8-F1
#
_entry.id   AF-A0A0C5I3X8-F1
#
_cell.length_a   1.000
_cell.length_b   1.000
_cell.length_c   1.000
_cell.angle_alpha   90.00
_cell.angle_beta   90.00
_cell.angle_gamma   90.00
#
_symmetry.space_group_name_H-M   'P 1'
#
loop_
_entity.id
_entity.type
_entity.pdbx_description
1 polymer ?
#
loop_
_entity_poly.entity_id
_entity_poly.type
_entity_poly.pdbx_seq_one_letter_code
_entity_poly.pdbx_strand_id
1 'polypeptide(L)'
;GGFGSKIFIYAEETAVTWAAAKVRRPVKWVAERSESFLGDCHGRDHVTHAELALADDGEFLGMRVATTANMGAYLSTFASSVPTYLYGTLLAGQYRTPAIYVEVQSVFTNTGPVDAYRGAGRPEATYVVERLVETAARELGMDPAEIRRRNFIQPDQFPYETPVALTYDTGDYEASLDRALELVDYSRFAARRAESEARGRRRGIGFSSYIEACGLAPSQVALSLGAGVGLFESAEVRVDVTGSVTVITGSHSHGQGHETTFAQVVSDQLGIPFENIEVVHGDTGRQDYGLGTYGSRSIAVGGSAIVKATDKIIEKGKKIAAHLLEAADEDIELASGVFSVAGSPDRSVTIQDVALAAYTNLPEGMEYGLEDVTYYDPPNLTYPYGSYIVVVEVDPDTGVWQVQRMVALDDCGVRINPMIVE
;
A
#
# COMPACT_ATOMS: atom_id res chain seq x y z
N GLY A 1 -3.02 -14.89 6.40
CA GLY A 1 -3.86 -13.87 5.74
C GLY A 1 -4.62 -13.06 6.77
N GLY A 2 -4.59 -11.73 6.64
CA GLY A 2 -5.35 -10.78 7.47
C GLY A 2 -6.37 -9.97 6.67
N PHE A 3 -5.97 -9.39 5.53
CA PHE A 3 -6.85 -8.68 4.58
C PHE A 3 -7.70 -7.53 5.17
N GLY A 4 -7.35 -7.02 6.35
CA GLY A 4 -8.11 -5.99 7.06
C GLY A 4 -8.90 -6.53 8.25
N SER A 5 -9.38 -7.76 8.20
CA SER A 5 -10.23 -8.31 9.28
C SER A 5 -9.48 -8.52 10.59
N LYS A 6 -8.14 -8.57 10.58
CA LYS A 6 -7.28 -8.73 11.76
C LYS A 6 -6.62 -7.43 12.23
N ILE A 7 -7.17 -6.28 11.83
CA ILE A 7 -6.76 -4.97 12.34
C ILE A 7 -7.43 -4.68 13.69
N PHE A 8 -8.67 -5.12 13.84
CA PHE A 8 -9.55 -4.72 14.93
C PHE A 8 -9.36 -5.60 16.16
N ILE A 9 -9.75 -5.05 17.30
CA ILE A 9 -9.87 -5.81 18.54
C ILE A 9 -11.27 -6.40 18.59
N TYR A 10 -11.36 -7.73 18.61
CA TYR A 10 -12.62 -8.44 18.77
C TYR A 10 -12.99 -8.64 20.24
N ALA A 11 -14.28 -8.80 20.52
CA ALA A 11 -14.78 -9.00 21.87
C ALA A 11 -14.18 -10.26 22.52
N GLU A 12 -13.95 -11.29 21.72
CA GLU A 12 -13.37 -12.56 22.12
C GLU A 12 -11.94 -12.39 22.63
N GLU A 13 -11.12 -11.53 21.99
CA GLU A 13 -9.74 -11.24 22.43
C GLU A 13 -9.72 -10.60 23.82
N THR A 14 -10.67 -9.68 24.08
CA THR A 14 -10.85 -9.08 25.40
C THR A 14 -11.34 -10.12 26.42
N ALA A 15 -12.30 -10.96 26.03
CA ALA A 15 -12.88 -11.99 26.88
C ALA A 15 -11.86 -13.07 27.29
N VAL A 16 -11.03 -13.55 26.36
CA VAL A 16 -10.00 -14.56 26.65
C VAL A 16 -8.88 -13.99 27.51
N THR A 17 -8.50 -12.73 27.30
CA THR A 17 -7.50 -12.03 28.14
C THR A 17 -7.99 -11.92 29.57
N TRP A 18 -9.24 -11.49 29.76
CA TRP A 18 -9.87 -11.45 31.09
C TRP A 18 -9.98 -12.85 31.72
N ALA A 19 -10.43 -13.85 30.96
CA ALA A 19 -10.60 -15.21 31.44
C ALA A 19 -9.27 -15.82 31.89
N ALA A 20 -8.20 -15.65 31.10
CA ALA A 20 -6.85 -16.11 31.42
C ALA A 20 -6.35 -15.53 32.75
N ALA A 21 -6.58 -14.24 33.00
CA ALA A 21 -6.23 -13.60 34.27
C ALA A 21 -7.01 -14.18 35.48
N LYS A 22 -8.29 -14.53 35.29
CA LYS A 22 -9.12 -15.14 36.34
C LYS A 22 -8.69 -16.55 36.69
N VAL A 23 -8.39 -17.38 35.69
CA VAL A 23 -8.02 -18.78 35.89
C VAL A 23 -6.52 -18.98 36.13
N ARG A 24 -5.70 -17.94 35.89
CA ARG A 24 -4.23 -17.95 35.99
C ARG A 24 -3.57 -19.06 35.16
N ARG A 25 -4.14 -19.34 33.99
CA ARG A 25 -3.66 -20.35 33.03
C ARG A 25 -3.89 -19.83 31.61
N PRO A 26 -3.10 -20.30 30.62
CA PRO A 26 -3.37 -19.99 29.21
C PRO A 26 -4.79 -20.41 28.80
N VAL A 27 -5.50 -19.51 28.11
CA VAL A 27 -6.80 -19.76 27.48
C VAL A 27 -6.61 -19.59 25.98
N LYS A 28 -7.06 -20.58 25.20
CA LYS A 28 -6.99 -20.55 23.74
C LYS A 28 -8.41 -20.44 23.18
N TRP A 29 -8.59 -19.50 22.26
CA TRP A 29 -9.79 -19.39 21.43
C TRP A 29 -9.38 -19.42 19.95
N VAL A 30 -10.20 -20.07 19.14
CA VAL A 30 -10.07 -20.14 17.70
C VAL A 30 -11.49 -20.20 17.15
N ALA A 31 -11.86 -19.24 16.31
CA ALA A 31 -13.16 -19.24 15.64
C ALA A 31 -13.25 -20.33 14.57
N GLU A 32 -14.42 -20.94 14.45
CA GLU A 32 -14.84 -21.68 13.27
C GLU A 32 -15.25 -20.73 12.13
N ARG A 33 -15.34 -21.25 10.91
CA ARG A 33 -15.71 -20.44 9.73
C ARG A 33 -17.09 -19.80 9.87
N SER A 34 -18.06 -20.54 10.42
CA SER A 34 -19.41 -20.07 10.69
C SER A 34 -19.41 -18.91 11.68
N GLU A 35 -18.57 -18.98 12.72
CA GLU A 35 -18.41 -17.90 13.70
C GLU A 35 -17.80 -16.66 13.04
N SER A 36 -16.74 -16.80 12.23
CA SER A 36 -16.16 -15.67 11.49
C SER A 36 -17.17 -14.99 10.54
N PHE A 37 -18.08 -15.74 9.90
CA PHE A 37 -19.13 -15.14 9.06
C PHE A 37 -20.19 -14.36 9.86
N LEU A 38 -20.33 -14.63 11.15
CA LEU A 38 -21.33 -14.02 12.01
C LEU A 38 -20.75 -12.90 12.89
N GLY A 39 -19.47 -13.01 13.27
CA GLY A 39 -18.82 -12.18 14.28
C GLY A 39 -17.69 -11.29 13.80
N ASP A 40 -16.99 -11.62 12.70
CA ASP A 40 -15.91 -10.76 12.19
C ASP A 40 -16.47 -9.46 11.61
N CYS A 41 -15.66 -8.41 11.53
CA CYS A 41 -16.06 -7.19 10.83
C CYS A 41 -16.17 -7.44 9.32
N HIS A 42 -17.21 -6.89 8.70
CA HIS A 42 -17.47 -7.03 7.27
C HIS A 42 -17.09 -5.76 6.51
N GLY A 43 -16.96 -5.84 5.19
CA GLY A 43 -16.98 -4.67 4.30
C GLY A 43 -17.88 -4.97 3.09
N ARG A 44 -18.49 -4.02 2.38
CA ARG A 44 -18.35 -2.55 2.40
C ARG A 44 -19.66 -1.82 2.73
N ASP A 45 -20.75 -2.24 2.10
CA ASP A 45 -22.13 -1.80 2.36
C ASP A 45 -22.41 -0.29 2.19
N HIS A 46 -22.04 0.23 1.01
CA HIS A 46 -22.40 1.56 0.54
C HIS A 46 -23.60 1.49 -0.42
N VAL A 47 -24.55 2.41 -0.25
CA VAL A 47 -25.57 2.75 -1.24
C VAL A 47 -25.27 4.15 -1.76
N THR A 48 -24.77 4.22 -2.99
CA THR A 48 -24.29 5.48 -3.59
C THR A 48 -25.14 5.89 -4.78
N HIS A 49 -25.56 7.16 -4.78
CA HIS A 49 -26.02 7.88 -5.97
C HIS A 49 -24.92 8.83 -6.41
N ALA A 50 -24.56 8.79 -7.70
CA ALA A 50 -23.49 9.64 -8.23
C ALA A 50 -23.86 10.15 -9.62
N GLU A 51 -23.43 11.38 -9.91
CA GLU A 51 -23.71 12.12 -11.14
C GLU A 51 -22.41 12.73 -11.66
N LEU A 52 -22.20 12.69 -12.97
CA LEU A 52 -21.06 13.28 -13.67
C LEU A 52 -21.57 14.30 -14.69
N ALA A 53 -21.11 15.55 -14.59
CA ALA A 53 -21.35 16.59 -15.58
C ALA A 53 -20.28 16.51 -16.68
N LEU A 54 -20.71 16.61 -17.93
CA LEU A 54 -19.87 16.41 -19.13
C LEU A 54 -20.03 17.60 -20.07
N ALA A 55 -18.94 18.00 -20.72
CA ALA A 55 -18.99 18.81 -21.93
C ALA A 55 -19.38 17.95 -23.15
N ASP A 56 -19.81 18.59 -24.23
CA ASP A 56 -20.20 17.90 -25.48
C ASP A 56 -19.07 17.06 -26.08
N ASP A 57 -17.82 17.43 -25.81
CA ASP A 57 -16.64 16.73 -26.28
C ASP A 57 -16.16 15.65 -25.30
N GLY A 58 -16.86 15.42 -24.19
CA GLY A 58 -16.55 14.40 -23.20
C GLY A 58 -15.58 14.82 -22.09
N GLU A 59 -15.24 16.11 -21.97
CA GLU A 59 -14.52 16.64 -20.81
C GLU A 59 -15.38 16.57 -19.53
N PHE A 60 -14.78 16.17 -18.40
CA PHE A 60 -15.45 16.08 -17.10
C PHE A 60 -15.50 17.46 -16.45
N LEU A 61 -16.71 17.96 -16.18
CA LEU A 61 -16.93 19.30 -15.65
C LEU A 61 -17.16 19.31 -14.13
N GLY A 62 -17.70 18.21 -13.60
CA GLY A 62 -17.88 18.08 -12.16
C GLY A 62 -18.58 16.79 -11.77
N MET A 63 -18.41 16.39 -10.52
CA MET A 63 -19.01 15.17 -9.97
C MET A 63 -19.72 15.46 -8.65
N ARG A 64 -20.92 14.87 -8.49
CA ARG A 64 -21.68 14.94 -7.25
C ARG A 64 -21.98 13.53 -6.76
N VAL A 65 -21.67 13.25 -5.50
CA VAL A 65 -21.80 11.92 -4.90
C VAL A 65 -22.54 12.01 -3.56
N ALA A 66 -23.58 11.20 -3.39
CA ALA A 66 -24.30 11.03 -2.14
C ALA A 66 -24.29 9.55 -1.76
N THR A 67 -23.68 9.22 -0.62
CA THR A 67 -23.52 7.84 -0.15
C THR A 67 -24.17 7.64 1.20
N THR A 68 -25.04 6.63 1.32
CA THR A 68 -25.47 6.09 2.61
C THR A 68 -24.60 4.88 2.94
N ALA A 69 -23.84 4.94 4.04
CA ALA A 69 -22.91 3.88 4.44
C ALA A 69 -23.41 3.19 5.72
N ASN A 70 -23.61 1.87 5.66
CA ASN A 70 -23.98 1.08 6.83
C ASN A 70 -22.75 0.86 7.72
N MET A 71 -22.85 1.17 9.00
CA MET A 71 -21.79 0.98 10.00
C MET A 71 -21.98 -0.29 10.84
N GLY A 72 -23.08 -1.02 10.64
CA GLY A 72 -23.52 -2.10 11.53
C GLY A 72 -24.08 -1.58 12.84
N ALA A 73 -24.12 -2.42 13.87
CA ALA A 73 -24.69 -2.06 15.17
C ALA A 73 -23.76 -1.17 16.02
N TYR A 74 -22.44 -1.24 15.77
CA TYR A 74 -21.41 -0.56 16.54
C TYR A 74 -20.28 -0.10 15.63
N LEU A 75 -19.59 0.97 16.01
CA LEU A 75 -18.38 1.41 15.32
C LEU A 75 -17.19 0.55 15.74
N SER A 76 -16.50 0.00 14.75
CA SER A 76 -15.15 -0.57 14.88
C SER A 76 -14.07 0.51 14.61
N THR A 77 -12.80 0.16 14.72
CA THR A 77 -11.63 1.09 14.71
C THR A 77 -11.62 2.09 13.55
N PHE A 78 -11.87 1.64 12.31
CA PHE A 78 -11.83 2.50 11.12
C PHE A 78 -13.23 2.68 10.48
N ALA A 79 -14.28 2.15 11.10
CA ALA A 79 -15.64 2.11 10.55
C ALA A 79 -16.12 3.45 9.97
N SER A 80 -15.90 4.57 10.69
CA SER A 80 -16.32 5.90 10.21
C SER A 80 -15.37 6.53 9.19
N SER A 81 -14.08 6.16 9.19
CA SER A 81 -13.09 6.73 8.26
C SER A 81 -13.13 6.06 6.88
N VAL A 82 -13.48 4.78 6.82
CA VAL A 82 -13.66 3.99 5.59
C VAL A 82 -14.61 4.66 4.58
N PRO A 83 -15.87 4.98 4.93
CA PRO A 83 -16.81 5.60 4.00
C PRO A 83 -16.59 7.10 3.81
N THR A 84 -15.77 7.75 4.63
CA THR A 84 -15.55 9.20 4.59
C THR A 84 -14.20 9.52 3.96
N TYR A 85 -13.15 9.69 4.74
CA TYR A 85 -11.83 10.12 4.28
C TYR A 85 -11.19 9.13 3.32
N LEU A 86 -11.33 7.83 3.56
CA LEU A 86 -10.71 6.80 2.73
C LEU A 86 -11.45 6.53 1.41
N TYR A 87 -12.62 7.15 1.24
CA TYR A 87 -13.50 7.02 0.08
C TYR A 87 -13.62 8.35 -0.67
N GLY A 88 -14.13 9.38 0.00
CA GLY A 88 -14.48 10.66 -0.62
C GLY A 88 -13.28 11.40 -1.20
N THR A 89 -12.12 11.28 -0.58
CA THR A 89 -10.89 11.95 -1.04
C THR A 89 -10.23 11.30 -2.25
N LEU A 90 -10.73 10.14 -2.69
CA LEU A 90 -10.26 9.43 -3.88
C LEU A 90 -11.25 9.46 -5.04
N LEU A 91 -12.36 10.19 -4.87
CA LEU A 91 -13.35 10.37 -5.93
C LEU A 91 -12.81 11.13 -7.15
N ALA A 92 -11.65 11.80 -7.06
CA ALA A 92 -10.98 12.32 -8.25
C ALA A 92 -10.56 11.21 -9.22
N GLY A 93 -10.33 9.98 -8.74
CA GLY A 93 -9.80 8.89 -9.55
C GLY A 93 -8.50 9.31 -10.24
N GLN A 94 -8.32 8.91 -11.50
CA GLN A 94 -7.20 9.34 -12.34
C GLN A 94 -7.49 10.61 -13.15
N TYR A 95 -8.58 11.32 -12.88
CA TYR A 95 -9.17 12.28 -13.82
C TYR A 95 -9.11 13.74 -13.34
N ARG A 96 -8.99 14.66 -14.30
CA ARG A 96 -8.94 16.12 -14.10
C ARG A 96 -10.32 16.74 -13.90
N THR A 97 -11.18 16.10 -13.11
CA THR A 97 -12.52 16.62 -12.82
C THR A 97 -12.39 17.84 -11.90
N PRO A 98 -12.75 19.06 -12.33
CA PRO A 98 -12.35 20.28 -11.60
C PRO A 98 -13.19 20.56 -10.35
N ALA A 99 -14.40 20.01 -10.25
CA ALA A 99 -15.29 20.23 -9.12
C ALA A 99 -15.89 18.90 -8.65
N ILE A 100 -15.67 18.53 -7.39
CA ILE A 100 -16.23 17.31 -6.81
C ILE A 100 -16.89 17.64 -5.47
N TYR A 101 -18.15 17.25 -5.32
CA TYR A 101 -18.87 17.29 -4.06
C TYR A 101 -19.21 15.87 -3.62
N VAL A 102 -18.93 15.55 -2.36
CA VAL A 102 -19.28 14.28 -1.74
C VAL A 102 -19.96 14.50 -0.41
N GLU A 103 -21.07 13.80 -0.20
CA GLU A 103 -21.77 13.71 1.07
C GLU A 103 -21.91 12.24 1.48
N VAL A 104 -21.66 11.97 2.76
CA VAL A 104 -21.71 10.62 3.33
C VAL A 104 -22.61 10.64 4.55
N GLN A 105 -23.66 9.83 4.53
CA GLN A 105 -24.54 9.58 5.66
C GLN A 105 -24.25 8.19 6.24
N SER A 106 -23.60 8.15 7.40
CA SER A 106 -23.40 6.91 8.16
C SER A 106 -24.66 6.52 8.93
N VAL A 107 -25.08 5.26 8.83
CA VAL A 107 -26.27 4.73 9.52
C VAL A 107 -25.95 3.49 10.34
N PHE A 108 -26.55 3.38 11.51
CA PHE A 108 -26.50 2.15 12.32
C PHE A 108 -27.60 1.19 11.88
N THR A 109 -27.29 -0.10 11.88
CA THR A 109 -28.24 -1.18 11.56
C THR A 109 -28.05 -2.37 12.49
N ASN A 110 -29.00 -3.30 12.53
CA ASN A 110 -28.89 -4.52 13.34
C ASN A 110 -28.05 -5.62 12.65
N THR A 111 -26.85 -5.27 12.19
CA THR A 111 -25.87 -6.21 11.59
C THR A 111 -24.55 -6.18 12.36
N GLY A 112 -23.64 -7.12 12.04
CA GLY A 112 -22.25 -7.05 12.49
C GLY A 112 -21.58 -5.73 12.07
N PRO A 113 -20.55 -5.25 12.80
CA PRO A 113 -19.83 -4.04 12.44
C PRO A 113 -19.27 -4.08 11.02
N VAL A 114 -19.30 -2.93 10.35
CA VAL A 114 -18.71 -2.75 9.01
C VAL A 114 -17.42 -1.95 9.15
N ASP A 115 -16.33 -2.48 8.60
CA ASP A 115 -15.00 -1.88 8.66
C ASP A 115 -14.11 -2.41 7.51
N ALA A 116 -12.80 -2.15 7.60
CA ALA A 116 -11.84 -2.42 6.56
C ALA A 116 -11.75 -3.90 6.17
N TYR A 117 -12.09 -4.16 4.91
CA TYR A 117 -11.64 -5.32 4.14
C TYR A 117 -10.91 -4.77 2.90
N ARG A 118 -9.74 -5.34 2.57
CA ARG A 118 -8.74 -4.95 1.54
C ARG A 118 -9.11 -3.71 0.70
N GLY A 119 -8.30 -2.66 0.81
CA GLY A 119 -8.56 -1.35 0.18
C GLY A 119 -9.36 -0.46 1.12
N ALA A 120 -10.61 -0.84 1.44
CA ALA A 120 -11.52 -0.13 2.36
C ALA A 120 -11.70 1.36 2.01
N GLY A 121 -12.82 1.69 1.37
CA GLY A 121 -13.11 3.02 0.84
C GLY A 121 -12.55 3.22 -0.57
N ARG A 122 -11.30 2.79 -0.85
CA ARG A 122 -10.71 2.91 -2.19
C ARG A 122 -11.45 2.10 -3.25
N PRO A 123 -11.74 0.79 -3.05
CA PRO A 123 -12.50 0.02 -4.04
C PRO A 123 -13.88 0.62 -4.32
N GLU A 124 -14.54 1.16 -3.30
CA GLU A 124 -15.83 1.83 -3.43
C GLU A 124 -15.72 3.13 -4.23
N ALA A 125 -14.68 3.93 -4.01
CA ALA A 125 -14.42 5.15 -4.76
C ALA A 125 -14.09 4.83 -6.23
N THR A 126 -13.16 3.92 -6.48
CA THR A 126 -12.81 3.44 -7.82
C THR A 126 -14.05 2.89 -8.53
N TYR A 127 -14.87 2.08 -7.85
CA TYR A 127 -16.09 1.54 -8.43
C TYR A 127 -17.05 2.64 -8.88
N VAL A 128 -17.29 3.64 -8.03
CA VAL A 128 -18.18 4.77 -8.36
C VAL A 128 -17.65 5.55 -9.56
N VAL A 129 -16.37 5.95 -9.53
CA VAL A 129 -15.74 6.72 -10.59
C VAL A 129 -15.76 5.95 -11.91
N GLU A 130 -15.26 4.72 -11.93
CA GLU A 130 -15.15 3.94 -13.18
C GLU A 130 -16.52 3.55 -13.75
N ARG A 131 -17.55 3.38 -12.90
CA ARG A 131 -18.93 3.19 -13.37
C ARG A 131 -19.51 4.44 -14.00
N LEU A 132 -19.18 5.63 -13.50
CA LEU A 132 -19.58 6.90 -14.13
C LEU A 132 -18.88 7.08 -15.47
N VAL A 133 -17.57 6.85 -15.53
CA VAL A 133 -16.78 6.95 -16.77
C VAL A 133 -17.31 6.00 -17.84
N GLU A 134 -17.58 4.74 -17.50
CA GLU A 134 -18.19 3.77 -18.42
C GLU A 134 -19.60 4.17 -18.88
N THR A 135 -20.39 4.77 -18.00
CA THR A 135 -21.75 5.24 -18.33
C THR A 135 -21.67 6.43 -19.28
N ALA A 136 -20.80 7.40 -18.98
CA ALA A 136 -20.54 8.57 -19.82
C ALA A 136 -20.08 8.18 -21.23
N ALA A 137 -19.14 7.24 -21.35
CA ALA A 137 -18.70 6.71 -22.64
C ALA A 137 -19.88 6.22 -23.49
N ARG A 138 -20.79 5.46 -22.87
CA ARG A 138 -21.95 4.87 -23.56
C ARG A 138 -22.98 5.93 -23.96
N GLU A 139 -23.25 6.90 -23.10
CA GLU A 139 -24.21 7.97 -23.39
C GLU A 139 -23.73 8.89 -24.52
N LEU A 140 -22.43 9.17 -24.57
CA LEU A 140 -21.80 9.97 -25.63
C LEU A 140 -21.51 9.17 -26.91
N GLY A 141 -21.62 7.84 -26.87
CA GLY A 141 -21.17 6.97 -27.96
C GLY A 141 -19.64 7.03 -28.19
N MET A 142 -18.88 7.35 -27.14
CA MET A 142 -17.43 7.47 -27.15
C MET A 142 -16.78 6.12 -26.78
N ASP A 143 -15.59 5.87 -27.32
CA ASP A 143 -14.79 4.72 -26.91
C ASP A 143 -14.41 4.83 -25.41
N PRO A 144 -14.56 3.76 -24.60
CA PRO A 144 -14.25 3.83 -23.17
C PRO A 144 -12.78 4.11 -22.83
N ALA A 145 -11.83 3.79 -23.72
CA ALA A 145 -10.44 4.18 -23.54
C ALA A 145 -10.23 5.66 -23.90
N GLU A 146 -10.89 6.15 -24.95
CA GLU A 146 -10.80 7.55 -25.37
C GLU A 146 -11.31 8.53 -24.32
N ILE A 147 -12.47 8.27 -23.71
CA ILE A 147 -13.02 9.16 -22.67
C ILE A 147 -12.07 9.25 -21.45
N ARG A 148 -11.35 8.17 -21.15
CA ARG A 148 -10.36 8.14 -20.07
C ARG A 148 -9.16 8.98 -20.42
N ARG A 149 -8.55 8.76 -21.60
CA ARG A 149 -7.41 9.53 -22.11
C ARG A 149 -7.66 11.02 -22.09
N ARG A 150 -8.84 11.45 -22.58
CA ARG A 150 -9.25 12.86 -22.60
C ARG A 150 -9.21 13.51 -21.22
N ASN A 151 -9.55 12.75 -20.19
CA ASN A 151 -9.75 13.26 -18.83
C ASN A 151 -8.60 12.93 -17.87
N PHE A 152 -7.62 12.10 -18.25
CA PHE A 152 -6.50 11.76 -17.37
C PHE A 152 -5.68 12.99 -16.94
N ILE A 153 -5.22 12.94 -15.70
CA ILE A 153 -4.15 13.82 -15.20
C ILE A 153 -2.87 13.48 -15.97
N GLN A 154 -2.20 14.50 -16.51
CA GLN A 154 -1.02 14.34 -17.36
C GLN A 154 0.26 14.26 -16.52
N PRO A 155 1.33 13.57 -17.01
CA PRO A 155 2.58 13.40 -16.27
C PRO A 155 3.24 14.70 -15.80
N ASP A 156 3.10 15.78 -16.57
CA ASP A 156 3.66 17.11 -16.26
C ASP A 156 2.83 17.90 -15.22
N GLN A 157 1.71 17.35 -14.75
CA GLN A 157 0.85 17.97 -13.73
C GLN A 157 1.10 17.44 -12.32
N PHE A 158 1.96 16.42 -12.15
CA PHE A 158 2.32 15.90 -10.84
C PHE A 158 3.43 16.74 -10.18
N PRO A 159 3.40 16.93 -8.83
CA PRO A 159 2.36 16.49 -7.90
C PRO A 159 1.02 17.23 -8.13
N TYR A 160 -0.08 16.48 -8.14
CA TYR A 160 -1.40 17.00 -8.53
C TYR A 160 -2.32 17.18 -7.32
N GLU A 161 -2.69 18.43 -7.02
CA GLU A 161 -3.68 18.74 -5.98
C GLU A 161 -5.09 18.43 -6.48
N THR A 162 -5.72 17.41 -5.89
CA THR A 162 -7.10 17.04 -6.23
C THR A 162 -8.09 18.02 -5.61
N PRO A 163 -9.29 18.20 -6.20
CA PRO A 163 -10.35 19.01 -5.57
C PRO A 163 -10.95 18.36 -4.32
N VAL A 164 -10.46 17.19 -3.89
CA VAL A 164 -10.95 16.41 -2.74
C VAL A 164 -9.83 16.14 -1.72
N ALA A 165 -9.00 17.17 -1.49
CA ALA A 165 -8.03 17.33 -0.39
C ALA A 165 -6.70 16.58 -0.48
N LEU A 166 -6.56 15.56 -1.32
CA LEU A 166 -5.30 14.83 -1.47
C LEU A 166 -4.43 15.42 -2.58
N THR A 167 -3.11 15.33 -2.41
CA THR A 167 -2.12 15.65 -3.45
C THR A 167 -1.47 14.36 -3.92
N TYR A 168 -1.72 13.98 -5.17
CA TYR A 168 -1.11 12.80 -5.78
C TYR A 168 0.36 13.05 -6.08
N ASP A 169 1.19 12.03 -5.84
CA ASP A 169 2.66 12.13 -5.91
C ASP A 169 3.18 12.12 -7.34
N THR A 170 2.88 11.09 -8.12
CA THR A 170 3.36 10.86 -9.49
C THR A 170 2.38 10.00 -10.30
N GLY A 171 2.46 10.03 -11.63
CA GLY A 171 1.72 9.09 -12.47
C GLY A 171 1.92 9.24 -13.98
N ASP A 172 1.81 8.12 -14.70
CA ASP A 172 1.72 8.04 -16.17
C ASP A 172 0.58 7.07 -16.55
N TYR A 173 -0.63 7.61 -16.48
CA TYR A 173 -1.87 6.84 -16.65
C TYR A 173 -2.08 6.38 -18.10
N GLU A 174 -1.65 7.20 -19.07
CA GLU A 174 -1.74 6.86 -20.48
C GLU A 174 -0.83 5.67 -20.81
N ALA A 175 0.42 5.64 -20.33
CA ALA A 175 1.30 4.49 -20.53
C ALA A 175 0.71 3.19 -19.98
N SER A 176 0.08 3.25 -18.81
CA SER A 176 -0.61 2.11 -18.18
C SER A 176 -1.80 1.63 -19.01
N LEU A 177 -2.65 2.53 -19.48
CA LEU A 177 -3.80 2.18 -20.32
C LEU A 177 -3.34 1.60 -21.66
N ASP A 178 -2.34 2.20 -22.30
CA ASP A 178 -1.81 1.79 -23.61
C ASP A 178 -1.26 0.38 -23.57
N ARG A 179 -0.46 0.10 -22.54
CA ARG A 179 0.10 -1.22 -22.35
C ARG A 179 -1.00 -2.25 -22.06
N ALA A 180 -2.02 -1.90 -21.28
CA ALA A 180 -3.15 -2.80 -21.03
C ALA A 180 -3.96 -3.09 -22.31
N LEU A 181 -4.20 -2.08 -23.15
CA LEU A 181 -4.90 -2.19 -24.43
C LEU A 181 -4.16 -3.08 -25.43
N GLU A 182 -2.83 -2.93 -25.51
CA GLU A 182 -1.98 -3.80 -26.31
C GLU A 182 -2.06 -5.25 -25.82
N LEU A 183 -1.86 -5.46 -24.52
CA LEU A 183 -1.86 -6.78 -23.91
C LEU A 183 -3.20 -7.47 -24.06
N VAL A 184 -4.33 -6.78 -23.95
CA VAL A 184 -5.66 -7.40 -24.10
C VAL A 184 -6.00 -7.68 -25.58
N ASP A 185 -5.22 -7.13 -26.52
CA ASP A 185 -5.44 -7.13 -27.97
C ASP A 185 -6.73 -6.37 -28.35
N TYR A 186 -6.86 -5.13 -27.84
CA TYR A 186 -8.08 -4.34 -27.95
C TYR A 186 -8.54 -4.15 -29.40
N SER A 187 -7.61 -3.96 -30.34
CA SER A 187 -7.90 -3.80 -31.77
C SER A 187 -8.71 -4.96 -32.37
N ARG A 188 -8.55 -6.19 -31.84
CA ARG A 188 -9.29 -7.38 -32.30
C ARG A 188 -10.58 -7.64 -31.52
N PHE A 189 -10.94 -6.80 -30.55
CA PHE A 189 -12.12 -7.01 -29.73
C PHE A 189 -13.41 -7.10 -30.55
N ALA A 190 -13.60 -6.20 -31.53
CA ALA A 190 -14.79 -6.18 -32.38
C ALA A 190 -14.98 -7.50 -33.16
N ALA A 191 -13.90 -8.05 -33.72
CA ALA A 191 -13.93 -9.34 -34.40
C ALA A 191 -14.28 -10.51 -33.45
N ARG A 192 -13.65 -10.54 -32.27
CA ARG A 192 -13.95 -11.54 -31.23
C ARG A 192 -15.38 -11.44 -30.71
N ARG A 193 -15.94 -10.24 -30.66
CA ARG A 193 -17.35 -10.02 -30.29
C ARG A 193 -18.29 -10.62 -31.34
N ALA A 194 -18.04 -10.37 -32.63
CA ALA A 194 -18.84 -10.94 -33.70
C ALA A 194 -18.80 -12.49 -33.71
N GLU A 195 -17.65 -13.09 -33.38
CA GLU A 195 -17.51 -14.55 -33.24
C GLU A 195 -18.35 -15.11 -32.08
N SER A 196 -18.38 -14.43 -30.92
CA SER A 196 -19.25 -14.80 -29.81
C SER A 196 -20.73 -14.68 -30.20
N GLU A 197 -21.11 -13.59 -30.87
CA GLU A 197 -22.50 -13.35 -31.32
C GLU A 197 -22.95 -14.43 -32.32
N ALA A 198 -22.09 -14.86 -33.23
CA ALA A 198 -22.38 -15.95 -34.17
C ALA A 198 -22.63 -17.30 -33.48
N ARG A 199 -22.12 -17.50 -32.25
CA ARG A 199 -22.33 -18.68 -31.40
C ARG A 199 -23.48 -18.49 -30.40
N GLY A 200 -24.27 -17.44 -30.54
CA GLY A 200 -25.37 -17.11 -29.62
C GLY A 200 -24.92 -16.55 -28.26
N ARG A 201 -23.65 -16.14 -28.13
CA ARG A 201 -23.08 -15.59 -26.89
C ARG A 201 -22.97 -14.07 -26.96
N ARG A 202 -22.85 -13.41 -25.80
CA ARG A 202 -22.53 -11.97 -25.71
C ARG A 202 -21.11 -11.79 -25.17
N ARG A 203 -20.30 -10.96 -25.81
CA ARG A 203 -18.96 -10.62 -25.34
C ARG A 203 -18.91 -9.18 -24.84
N GLY A 204 -18.45 -9.02 -23.60
CA GLY A 204 -18.25 -7.73 -22.95
C GLY A 204 -16.76 -7.45 -22.73
N ILE A 205 -16.41 -6.18 -22.72
CA ILE A 205 -15.12 -5.69 -22.25
C ILE A 205 -15.39 -4.62 -21.19
N GLY A 206 -14.68 -4.70 -20.07
CA GLY A 206 -14.76 -3.76 -18.96
C GLY A 206 -13.38 -3.21 -18.64
N PHE A 207 -13.34 -1.94 -18.25
CA PHE A 207 -12.15 -1.18 -17.90
C PHE A 207 -12.23 -0.72 -16.45
N SER A 208 -11.08 -0.63 -15.80
CA SER A 208 -10.91 0.05 -14.51
C SER A 208 -9.52 0.67 -14.46
N SER A 209 -9.44 1.98 -14.67
CA SER A 209 -8.24 2.78 -14.47
C SER A 209 -8.28 3.36 -13.05
N TYR A 210 -7.53 2.74 -12.14
CA TYR A 210 -7.66 2.96 -10.70
C TYR A 210 -6.45 3.69 -10.12
N ILE A 211 -6.67 4.46 -9.06
CA ILE A 211 -5.61 5.00 -8.20
C ILE A 211 -5.91 4.61 -6.76
N GLU A 212 -4.87 4.31 -6.00
CA GLU A 212 -4.99 3.83 -4.63
C GLU A 212 -4.21 4.77 -3.69
N ALA A 213 -4.81 5.20 -2.58
CA ALA A 213 -4.06 5.88 -1.52
C ALA A 213 -3.44 4.85 -0.55
N CYS A 214 -2.12 4.69 -0.61
CA CYS A 214 -1.34 3.78 0.23
C CYS A 214 -0.53 4.55 1.29
N GLY A 215 -0.09 3.85 2.35
CA GLY A 215 0.82 4.46 3.33
C GLY A 215 0.13 5.52 4.19
N LEU A 216 -0.99 5.17 4.82
CA LEU A 216 -1.78 6.08 5.69
C LEU A 216 -0.89 6.90 6.63
N ALA A 217 -0.66 8.15 6.26
CA ALA A 217 0.18 9.20 6.84
C ALA A 217 -0.14 10.50 6.07
N PRO A 218 0.30 11.70 6.47
CA PRO A 218 1.12 12.07 7.64
C PRO A 218 0.37 11.96 8.98
N SER A 219 1.12 11.81 10.07
CA SER A 219 0.54 11.69 11.42
C SER A 219 -0.29 12.91 11.81
N GLN A 220 0.14 14.13 11.47
CA GLN A 220 -0.61 15.34 11.81
C GLN A 220 -1.99 15.38 11.15
N VAL A 221 -2.08 14.95 9.88
CA VAL A 221 -3.37 14.84 9.18
C VAL A 221 -4.23 13.79 9.87
N ALA A 222 -3.71 12.57 10.06
CA ALA A 222 -4.47 11.50 10.72
C ALA A 222 -5.01 11.91 12.11
N LEU A 223 -4.19 12.57 12.94
CA LEU A 223 -4.59 13.08 14.25
C LEU A 223 -5.70 14.15 14.14
N SER A 224 -5.59 15.08 13.20
CA SER A 224 -6.63 16.09 12.95
C SER A 224 -7.95 15.48 12.49
N LEU A 225 -7.91 14.30 11.86
CA LEU A 225 -9.07 13.51 11.43
C LEU A 225 -9.61 12.60 12.55
N GLY A 226 -9.03 12.65 13.75
CA GLY A 226 -9.52 11.94 14.93
C GLY A 226 -8.81 10.60 15.22
N ALA A 227 -7.68 10.29 14.56
CA ALA A 227 -6.86 9.16 14.96
C ALA A 227 -6.32 9.36 16.39
N GLY A 228 -6.29 8.30 17.19
CA GLY A 228 -5.79 8.37 18.58
C GLY A 228 -4.26 8.43 18.71
N VAL A 229 -3.54 8.09 17.63
CA VAL A 229 -2.08 8.08 17.55
C VAL A 229 -1.63 8.49 16.14
N GLY A 230 -0.39 8.98 16.03
CA GLY A 230 0.23 9.20 14.72
C GLY A 230 0.41 7.89 13.95
N LEU A 231 0.38 7.97 12.62
CA LEU A 231 0.47 6.80 11.75
C LEU A 231 1.88 6.59 11.17
N PHE A 232 2.91 6.93 11.97
CA PHE A 232 4.31 6.63 11.69
C PHE A 232 4.59 5.12 11.69
N GLU A 233 5.78 4.71 11.32
CA GLU A 233 6.28 3.36 11.61
C GLU A 233 7.69 3.39 12.18
N SER A 234 8.06 2.35 12.92
CA SER A 234 9.40 2.19 13.48
C SER A 234 10.18 1.03 12.87
N ALA A 235 11.50 1.17 12.89
CA ALA A 235 12.44 0.10 12.62
C ALA A 235 13.72 0.27 13.44
N GLU A 236 14.26 -0.84 13.92
CA GLU A 236 15.61 -0.96 14.46
C GLU A 236 16.42 -1.83 13.51
N VAL A 237 17.65 -1.41 13.21
CA VAL A 237 18.61 -2.21 12.46
C VAL A 237 19.85 -2.38 13.33
N ARG A 238 20.26 -3.62 13.55
CA ARG A 238 21.38 -3.99 14.40
C ARG A 238 22.36 -4.87 13.63
N VAL A 239 23.62 -4.47 13.62
CA VAL A 239 24.72 -5.26 13.07
C VAL A 239 25.48 -5.92 14.22
N ASP A 240 25.49 -7.26 14.24
CA ASP A 240 26.23 -8.04 15.22
C ASP A 240 27.74 -7.98 14.96
N VAL A 241 28.53 -8.38 15.96
CA VAL A 241 30.01 -8.41 15.90
C VAL A 241 30.56 -9.18 14.69
N THR A 242 29.81 -10.17 14.19
CA THR A 242 30.19 -10.98 13.01
C THR A 242 29.69 -10.41 11.68
N GLY A 243 28.98 -9.28 11.68
CA GLY A 243 28.41 -8.64 10.50
C GLY A 243 27.06 -9.20 10.04
N SER A 244 26.43 -10.11 10.80
CA SER A 244 25.01 -10.45 10.61
C SER A 244 24.13 -9.28 11.02
N VAL A 245 22.94 -9.18 10.42
CA VAL A 245 22.03 -8.07 10.66
C VAL A 245 20.68 -8.57 11.14
N THR A 246 20.19 -7.97 12.22
CA THR A 246 18.80 -8.14 12.68
C THR A 246 18.04 -6.85 12.40
N VAL A 247 16.89 -6.98 11.72
CA VAL A 247 15.94 -5.91 11.45
C VAL A 247 14.70 -6.15 12.28
N ILE A 248 14.41 -5.27 13.23
CA ILE A 248 13.18 -5.34 14.04
C ILE A 248 12.23 -4.26 13.51
N THR A 249 11.02 -4.62 13.11
CA THR A 249 10.10 -3.69 12.44
C THR A 249 8.75 -3.60 13.12
N GLY A 250 8.19 -2.39 13.12
CA GLY A 250 6.82 -2.08 13.51
C GLY A 250 5.72 -2.81 12.71
N SER A 251 6.05 -3.21 11.48
CA SER A 251 5.12 -3.83 10.54
C SER A 251 4.98 -5.34 10.76
N HIS A 252 3.77 -5.91 10.57
CA HIS A 252 3.49 -7.32 10.84
C HIS A 252 3.10 -8.11 9.58
N SER A 253 3.82 -9.22 9.34
CA SER A 253 3.56 -10.08 8.18
C SER A 253 2.33 -10.96 8.41
N HIS A 254 1.42 -11.00 7.44
CA HIS A 254 0.28 -11.89 7.39
C HIS A 254 0.29 -12.80 6.14
N GLY A 255 1.45 -12.87 5.47
CA GLY A 255 1.67 -13.65 4.25
C GLY A 255 2.19 -12.85 3.04
N GLN A 256 2.42 -11.54 3.17
CA GLN A 256 2.88 -10.67 2.08
C GLN A 256 4.41 -10.63 1.90
N GLY A 257 5.18 -11.45 2.61
CA GLY A 257 6.61 -11.63 2.39
C GLY A 257 7.51 -10.50 2.91
N HIS A 258 7.18 -9.91 4.06
CA HIS A 258 8.04 -8.88 4.68
C HIS A 258 9.43 -9.40 5.02
N GLU A 259 9.50 -10.64 5.52
CA GLU A 259 10.74 -11.29 5.91
C GLU A 259 11.74 -11.39 4.76
N THR A 260 11.24 -11.50 3.53
CA THR A 260 12.06 -11.47 2.31
C THR A 260 12.28 -10.03 1.83
N THR A 261 11.23 -9.27 1.61
CA THR A 261 11.34 -7.95 0.96
C THR A 261 12.11 -6.93 1.79
N PHE A 262 11.94 -6.92 3.11
CA PHE A 262 12.69 -6.02 3.99
C PHE A 262 14.16 -6.41 4.08
N ALA A 263 14.47 -7.71 4.11
CA ALA A 263 15.84 -8.19 4.06
C ALA A 263 16.52 -7.84 2.72
N GLN A 264 15.80 -7.89 1.58
CA GLN A 264 16.33 -7.42 0.29
C GLN A 264 16.69 -5.93 0.31
N VAL A 265 15.83 -5.09 0.90
CA VAL A 265 16.10 -3.64 1.04
C VAL A 265 17.37 -3.37 1.85
N VAL A 266 17.61 -4.12 2.93
CA VAL A 266 18.81 -3.98 3.75
C VAL A 266 20.04 -4.57 3.06
N SER A 267 19.88 -5.71 2.37
CA SER A 267 20.93 -6.36 1.58
C SER A 267 21.45 -5.43 0.50
N ASP A 268 20.56 -4.77 -0.24
CA ASP A 268 20.93 -3.83 -1.31
C ASP A 268 21.67 -2.59 -0.76
N GLN A 269 21.25 -2.05 0.40
CA GLN A 269 21.88 -0.87 1.00
C GLN A 269 23.26 -1.17 1.63
N LEU A 270 23.38 -2.29 2.36
CA LEU A 270 24.63 -2.66 3.03
C LEU A 270 25.59 -3.41 2.10
N GLY A 271 25.07 -4.00 1.02
CA GLY A 271 25.83 -4.86 0.12
C GLY A 271 26.25 -6.20 0.74
N ILE A 272 25.48 -6.70 1.72
CA ILE A 272 25.74 -7.99 2.37
C ILE A 272 24.80 -9.09 1.86
N PRO A 273 25.19 -10.36 1.97
CA PRO A 273 24.34 -11.47 1.55
C PRO A 273 22.99 -11.46 2.28
N PHE A 274 21.91 -11.68 1.53
CA PHE A 274 20.53 -11.73 2.02
C PHE A 274 20.36 -12.72 3.19
N GLU A 275 21.03 -13.86 3.13
CA GLU A 275 20.98 -14.91 4.15
C GLU A 275 21.57 -14.51 5.51
N ASN A 276 22.30 -13.39 5.56
CA ASN A 276 22.87 -12.85 6.80
C ASN A 276 21.93 -11.84 7.48
N ILE A 277 20.70 -11.66 6.97
CA ILE A 277 19.74 -10.69 7.45
C ILE A 277 18.51 -11.43 7.99
N GLU A 278 18.21 -11.23 9.27
CA GLU A 278 17.00 -11.70 9.92
C GLU A 278 16.02 -10.53 10.11
N VAL A 279 14.74 -10.74 9.76
CA VAL A 279 13.67 -9.78 9.99
C VAL A 279 12.75 -10.30 11.09
N VAL A 280 12.59 -9.52 12.15
CA VAL A 280 11.77 -9.82 13.32
C VAL A 280 10.60 -8.85 13.40
N HIS A 281 9.39 -9.37 13.60
CA HIS A 281 8.17 -8.59 13.79
C HIS A 281 7.18 -9.32 14.70
N GLY A 282 6.22 -8.58 15.27
CA GLY A 282 5.07 -9.16 15.97
C GLY A 282 5.26 -9.48 17.45
N ASP A 283 6.44 -9.20 18.01
CA ASP A 283 6.72 -9.35 19.45
C ASP A 283 6.90 -7.98 20.11
N THR A 284 5.82 -7.46 20.70
CA THR A 284 5.83 -6.18 21.44
C THR A 284 6.73 -6.17 22.68
N GLY A 285 7.28 -7.32 23.11
CA GLY A 285 8.31 -7.38 24.15
C GLY A 285 9.73 -7.17 23.64
N ARG A 286 9.94 -7.19 22.31
CA ARG A 286 11.25 -7.04 21.65
C ARG A 286 11.31 -5.86 20.68
N GLN A 287 10.18 -5.25 20.36
CA GLN A 287 10.01 -4.29 19.28
C GLN A 287 9.55 -2.95 19.83
N ASP A 288 10.08 -1.87 19.25
CA ASP A 288 9.56 -0.54 19.46
C ASP A 288 8.12 -0.37 18.94
N TYR A 289 7.43 0.63 19.50
CA TYR A 289 6.04 0.89 19.14
C TYR A 289 5.91 1.13 17.63
N GLY A 290 4.98 0.39 17.02
CA GLY A 290 4.69 0.45 15.60
C GLY A 290 3.19 0.28 15.36
N LEU A 291 2.76 0.62 14.15
CA LEU A 291 1.35 0.65 13.80
C LEU A 291 0.93 -0.61 13.02
N GLY A 292 1.87 -1.47 12.66
CA GLY A 292 1.58 -2.73 11.99
C GLY A 292 1.20 -2.54 10.52
N THR A 293 0.50 -3.53 9.98
CA THR A 293 0.28 -3.66 8.55
C THR A 293 -1.18 -3.65 8.15
N TYR A 294 -1.55 -2.60 7.44
CA TYR A 294 -2.83 -2.37 6.77
C TYR A 294 -2.69 -1.23 5.76
N GLY A 295 -3.71 -0.96 4.93
CA GLY A 295 -3.71 0.16 3.99
C GLY A 295 -2.46 0.23 3.09
N SER A 296 -1.90 -0.94 2.75
CA SER A 296 -0.66 -1.10 1.98
C SER A 296 0.53 -0.27 2.50
N ARG A 297 0.59 -0.02 3.81
CA ARG A 297 1.56 0.93 4.40
C ARG A 297 2.94 0.36 4.68
N SER A 298 3.10 -0.96 4.71
CA SER A 298 4.29 -1.59 5.29
C SER A 298 5.58 -1.15 4.62
N ILE A 299 5.62 -1.15 3.27
CA ILE A 299 6.85 -0.76 2.58
C ILE A 299 7.00 0.76 2.49
N ALA A 300 5.90 1.48 2.28
CA ALA A 300 5.91 2.94 2.16
C ALA A 300 6.26 3.66 3.48
N VAL A 301 5.98 3.04 4.63
CA VAL A 301 6.25 3.62 5.94
C VAL A 301 7.30 2.80 6.70
N GLY A 302 7.05 1.51 6.92
CA GLY A 302 8.00 0.62 7.62
C GLY A 302 9.28 0.37 6.84
N GLY A 303 9.18 0.13 5.53
CA GLY A 303 10.34 0.00 4.64
C GLY A 303 11.18 1.28 4.64
N SER A 304 10.54 2.45 4.60
CA SER A 304 11.27 3.74 4.72
C SER A 304 11.91 3.95 6.08
N ALA A 305 11.29 3.49 7.18
CA ALA A 305 11.93 3.49 8.50
C ALA A 305 13.19 2.60 8.52
N ILE A 306 13.13 1.42 7.87
CA ILE A 306 14.27 0.49 7.72
C ILE A 306 15.39 1.14 6.91
N VAL A 307 15.08 1.77 5.77
CA VAL A 307 16.05 2.53 4.96
C VAL A 307 16.75 3.57 5.81
N LYS A 308 16.00 4.41 6.52
CA LYS A 308 16.58 5.47 7.35
C LYS A 308 17.40 4.97 8.53
N ALA A 309 16.98 3.87 9.17
CA ALA A 309 17.79 3.24 10.21
C ALA A 309 19.10 2.68 9.61
N THR A 310 19.03 2.06 8.43
CA THR A 310 20.19 1.54 7.70
C THR A 310 21.15 2.67 7.27
N ASP A 311 20.63 3.82 6.82
CA ASP A 311 21.43 4.99 6.49
C ASP A 311 22.29 5.44 7.68
N LYS A 312 21.72 5.50 8.89
CA LYS A 312 22.46 5.86 10.10
C LYS A 312 23.51 4.80 10.49
N ILE A 313 23.24 3.52 10.26
CA ILE A 313 24.24 2.45 10.38
C ILE A 313 25.41 2.68 9.43
N ILE A 314 25.12 3.02 8.17
CA ILE A 314 26.14 3.32 7.17
C ILE A 314 26.94 4.56 7.59
N GLU A 315 26.28 5.62 8.04
CA GLU A 315 26.96 6.84 8.53
C GLU A 315 27.90 6.54 9.71
N LYS A 316 27.45 5.77 10.72
CA LYS A 316 28.31 5.35 11.84
C LYS A 316 29.44 4.45 11.34
N GLY A 317 29.14 3.51 10.44
CA GLY A 317 30.10 2.59 9.83
C GLY A 317 31.20 3.32 9.05
N LYS A 318 30.86 4.37 8.30
CA LYS A 318 31.84 5.21 7.58
C LYS A 318 32.85 5.86 8.51
N LYS A 319 32.40 6.39 9.66
CA LYS A 319 33.28 7.00 10.67
C LYS A 319 34.23 5.98 11.29
N ILE A 320 33.73 4.77 11.57
CA ILE A 320 34.55 3.68 12.09
C ILE A 320 35.57 3.23 11.03
N ALA A 321 35.13 3.04 9.78
CA ALA A 321 36.01 2.68 8.68
C ALA A 321 37.09 3.74 8.42
N ALA A 322 36.73 5.03 8.47
CA ALA A 322 37.67 6.14 8.34
C ALA A 322 38.77 6.10 9.41
N HIS A 323 38.40 5.83 10.67
CA HIS A 323 39.34 5.64 11.77
C HIS A 323 40.26 4.44 11.56
N LEU A 324 39.71 3.30 11.13
CA LEU A 324 40.50 2.10 10.81
C LEU A 324 41.48 2.33 9.65
N LEU A 325 41.09 3.13 8.67
CA LEU A 325 41.85 3.40 7.46
C LEU A 325 42.77 4.61 7.57
N GLU A 326 42.71 5.38 8.66
CA GLU A 326 43.37 6.69 8.80
C GLU A 326 43.04 7.63 7.62
N ALA A 327 41.75 7.82 7.38
CA ALA A 327 41.19 8.66 6.31
C ALA A 327 40.11 9.61 6.87
N ALA A 328 39.63 10.55 6.05
CA ALA A 328 38.51 11.40 6.40
C ALA A 328 37.17 10.68 6.17
N ASP A 329 36.19 10.91 7.05
CA ASP A 329 34.86 10.27 7.00
C ASP A 329 34.14 10.52 5.65
N GLU A 330 34.31 11.72 5.10
CA GLU A 330 33.70 12.15 3.83
C GLU A 330 34.27 11.44 2.60
N ASP A 331 35.49 10.90 2.71
CA ASP A 331 36.16 10.15 1.65
C ASP A 331 35.80 8.65 1.68
N ILE A 332 34.98 8.19 2.62
CA ILE A 332 34.59 6.78 2.71
C ILE A 332 33.31 6.49 1.90
N GLU A 333 33.43 5.53 1.00
CA GLU A 333 32.33 4.97 0.21
C GLU A 333 32.05 3.54 0.66
N LEU A 334 30.76 3.14 0.65
CA LEU A 334 30.33 1.77 0.88
C LEU A 334 29.82 1.19 -0.44
N ALA A 335 30.39 0.06 -0.84
CA ALA A 335 29.90 -0.72 -1.97
C ALA A 335 30.08 -2.21 -1.67
N SER A 336 29.03 -3.01 -1.89
CA SER A 336 29.08 -4.48 -1.76
C SER A 336 29.67 -4.95 -0.43
N GLY A 337 29.27 -4.32 0.69
CA GLY A 337 29.73 -4.70 2.03
C GLY A 337 31.16 -4.27 2.36
N VAL A 338 31.78 -3.43 1.53
CA VAL A 338 33.16 -2.96 1.71
C VAL A 338 33.17 -1.44 1.79
N PHE A 339 33.78 -0.92 2.85
CA PHE A 339 34.08 0.50 3.02
C PHE A 339 35.47 0.78 2.45
N SER A 340 35.60 1.74 1.54
CA SER A 340 36.87 2.10 0.89
C SER A 340 37.08 3.60 0.79
N VAL A 341 38.34 4.03 0.75
CA VAL A 341 38.70 5.43 0.47
C VAL A 341 38.44 5.74 -1.00
N ALA A 342 37.71 6.82 -1.29
CA ALA A 342 37.38 7.27 -2.63
C ALA A 342 38.64 7.38 -3.52
N GLY A 343 38.57 6.78 -4.71
CA GLY A 343 39.69 6.73 -5.65
C GLY A 343 40.85 5.81 -5.24
N SER A 344 40.76 5.08 -4.12
CA SER A 344 41.77 4.12 -3.64
C SER A 344 41.11 2.85 -3.09
N PRO A 345 40.47 2.01 -3.94
CA PRO A 345 39.71 0.83 -3.51
C PRO A 345 40.53 -0.22 -2.73
N ASP A 346 41.85 -0.24 -2.95
CA ASP A 346 42.78 -1.11 -2.20
C ASP A 346 42.93 -0.72 -0.72
N ARG A 347 42.53 0.51 -0.35
CA ARG A 347 42.42 0.96 1.05
C ARG A 347 40.99 0.75 1.51
N SER A 348 40.70 -0.44 2.00
CA SER A 348 39.35 -0.84 2.37
C SER A 348 39.30 -1.73 3.62
N VAL A 349 38.12 -1.75 4.25
CA VAL A 349 37.73 -2.65 5.34
C VAL A 349 36.35 -3.19 5.05
N THR A 350 36.08 -4.43 5.45
CA THR A 350 34.76 -5.04 5.27
C THR A 350 33.77 -4.55 6.33
N ILE A 351 32.48 -4.72 6.10
CA ILE A 351 31.45 -4.48 7.12
C ILE A 351 31.68 -5.35 8.37
N GLN A 352 32.27 -6.55 8.24
CA GLN A 352 32.65 -7.38 9.38
C GLN A 352 33.77 -6.75 10.21
N ASP A 353 34.78 -6.16 9.56
CA ASP A 353 35.85 -5.44 10.24
C ASP A 353 35.30 -4.23 10.99
N VAL A 354 34.41 -3.46 10.33
CA VAL A 354 33.72 -2.31 10.92
C VAL A 354 32.83 -2.73 12.09
N ALA A 355 32.06 -3.81 11.94
CA ALA A 355 31.20 -4.34 12.99
C ALA A 355 32.01 -4.80 14.21
N LEU A 356 33.13 -5.50 14.02
CA LEU A 356 34.03 -5.87 15.11
C LEU A 356 34.66 -4.63 15.78
N ALA A 357 35.10 -3.66 14.98
CA ALA A 357 35.67 -2.41 15.47
C ALA A 357 34.66 -1.61 16.30
N ALA A 358 33.38 -1.67 15.97
CA ALA A 358 32.30 -1.06 16.75
C ALA A 358 32.22 -1.53 18.22
N TYR A 359 32.89 -2.65 18.56
CA TYR A 359 32.97 -3.16 19.93
C TYR A 359 34.41 -3.17 20.49
N THR A 360 35.42 -2.83 19.69
CA THR A 360 36.83 -3.05 20.06
C THR A 360 37.77 -1.88 19.77
N ASN A 361 37.54 -1.11 18.69
CA ASN A 361 38.43 -0.05 18.22
C ASN A 361 37.62 1.09 17.59
N LEU A 362 37.08 1.97 18.44
CA LEU A 362 36.27 3.11 18.04
C LEU A 362 37.05 4.42 18.06
N PRO A 363 36.62 5.42 17.27
CA PRO A 363 37.00 6.81 17.49
C PRO A 363 36.69 7.26 18.93
N GLU A 364 37.52 8.13 19.48
CA GLU A 364 37.30 8.69 20.82
C GLU A 364 35.95 9.42 20.90
N GLY A 365 35.19 9.14 21.96
CA GLY A 365 33.88 9.77 22.19
C GLY A 365 32.70 9.13 21.45
N MET A 366 32.93 8.10 20.63
CA MET A 366 31.86 7.35 19.97
C MET A 366 31.31 6.25 20.90
N GLU A 367 29.98 6.07 20.90
CA GLU A 367 29.32 4.99 21.62
C GLU A 367 29.54 3.63 20.93
N TYR A 368 29.70 2.58 21.74
CA TYR A 368 29.84 1.20 21.27
C TYR A 368 28.63 0.67 20.51
N GLY A 369 28.85 -0.40 19.75
CA GLY A 369 27.83 -1.08 18.94
C GLY A 369 27.58 -0.45 17.58
N LEU A 370 26.85 -1.16 16.73
CA LEU A 370 26.49 -0.72 15.39
C LEU A 370 24.99 -1.00 15.18
N GLU A 371 24.18 -0.18 15.83
CA GLU A 371 22.72 -0.29 15.83
C GLU A 371 22.08 1.10 15.88
N ASP A 372 20.88 1.25 15.34
CA ASP A 372 20.09 2.47 15.39
C ASP A 372 18.60 2.18 15.25
N VAL A 373 17.78 3.10 15.80
CA VAL A 373 16.32 3.06 15.77
C VAL A 373 15.80 4.30 15.03
N THR A 374 14.83 4.10 14.14
CA THR A 374 14.15 5.20 13.46
C THR A 374 12.65 5.06 13.54
N TYR A 375 12.00 6.18 13.88
CA TYR A 375 10.58 6.41 13.70
C TYR A 375 10.38 7.31 12.48
N TYR A 376 9.64 6.83 11.49
CA TYR A 376 9.40 7.54 10.25
C TYR A 376 7.93 7.94 10.10
N ASP A 377 7.69 9.25 10.01
CA ASP A 377 6.41 9.83 9.64
C ASP A 377 6.49 10.38 8.20
N PRO A 378 5.82 9.75 7.22
CA PRO A 378 5.83 10.18 5.83
C PRO A 378 5.20 11.58 5.66
N PRO A 379 5.73 12.43 4.76
CA PRO A 379 5.16 13.74 4.49
C PRO A 379 3.89 13.71 3.62
N ASN A 380 3.59 12.58 2.97
CA ASN A 380 2.38 12.34 2.19
C ASN A 380 2.10 10.81 2.11
N LEU A 381 0.94 10.45 1.58
CA LEU A 381 0.64 9.10 1.10
C LEU A 381 1.40 8.80 -0.20
N THR A 382 1.41 7.53 -0.59
CA THR A 382 1.83 7.12 -1.95
C THR A 382 0.62 6.74 -2.79
N TYR A 383 0.67 7.00 -4.10
CA TYR A 383 -0.47 6.79 -4.99
C TYR A 383 -0.20 5.82 -6.14
N PRO A 384 0.02 4.53 -5.86
CA PRO A 384 0.10 3.54 -6.93
C PRO A 384 -1.21 3.48 -7.72
N TYR A 385 -1.09 3.17 -8.99
CA TYR A 385 -2.19 3.22 -9.94
C TYR A 385 -2.08 2.08 -10.94
N GLY A 386 -3.13 1.89 -11.72
CA GLY A 386 -3.13 0.84 -12.73
C GLY A 386 -4.28 0.94 -13.71
N SER A 387 -4.28 0.03 -14.68
CA SER A 387 -5.34 -0.12 -15.67
C SER A 387 -5.66 -1.59 -15.88
N TYR A 388 -6.86 -1.98 -15.46
CA TYR A 388 -7.34 -3.35 -15.56
C TYR A 388 -8.36 -3.45 -16.69
N ILE A 389 -8.20 -4.46 -17.55
CA ILE A 389 -9.13 -4.74 -18.64
C ILE A 389 -9.55 -6.20 -18.58
N VAL A 390 -10.87 -6.42 -18.50
CA VAL A 390 -11.46 -7.76 -18.42
C VAL A 390 -12.39 -7.99 -19.59
N VAL A 391 -12.17 -9.08 -20.33
CA VAL A 391 -13.05 -9.56 -21.38
C VAL A 391 -13.84 -10.74 -20.84
N VAL A 392 -15.16 -10.68 -20.95
CA VAL A 392 -16.07 -11.74 -20.52
C VAL A 392 -16.93 -12.22 -21.67
N GLU A 393 -17.40 -13.46 -21.59
CA GLU A 393 -18.43 -14.00 -22.46
C GLU A 393 -19.60 -14.50 -21.61
N VAL A 394 -20.83 -14.21 -22.04
CA VAL A 394 -22.07 -14.47 -21.31
C VAL A 394 -23.01 -15.31 -22.17
N ASP A 395 -23.63 -16.30 -21.56
CA ASP A 395 -24.82 -16.98 -22.03
C ASP A 395 -26.06 -16.10 -21.80
N PRO A 396 -26.73 -15.59 -22.84
CA PRO A 396 -27.93 -14.80 -22.64
C PRO A 396 -29.12 -15.62 -22.11
N ASP A 397 -29.15 -16.94 -22.32
CA ASP A 397 -30.28 -17.79 -21.92
C ASP A 397 -30.18 -18.25 -20.46
N THR A 398 -28.95 -18.39 -19.94
CA THR A 398 -28.71 -18.88 -18.57
C THR A 398 -28.12 -17.83 -17.63
N GLY A 399 -27.57 -16.73 -18.16
CA GLY A 399 -26.82 -15.74 -17.40
C GLY A 399 -25.43 -16.21 -16.95
N VAL A 400 -25.03 -17.45 -17.24
CA VAL A 400 -23.69 -17.97 -16.93
C VAL A 400 -22.67 -17.20 -17.74
N TRP A 401 -21.61 -16.74 -17.09
CA TRP A 401 -20.54 -15.98 -17.71
C TRP A 401 -19.17 -16.53 -17.35
N GLN A 402 -18.18 -16.23 -18.18
CA GLN A 402 -16.80 -16.67 -18.02
C GLN A 402 -15.82 -15.55 -18.39
N VAL A 403 -14.75 -15.42 -17.60
CA VAL A 403 -13.61 -14.56 -17.97
C VAL A 403 -12.88 -15.21 -19.13
N GLN A 404 -12.75 -14.46 -20.22
CA GLN A 404 -12.03 -14.86 -21.42
C GLN A 404 -10.59 -14.37 -21.39
N ARG A 405 -10.38 -13.18 -20.82
CA ARG A 405 -9.07 -12.57 -20.64
C ARG A 405 -9.15 -11.53 -19.53
N MET A 406 -8.12 -11.47 -18.71
CA MET A 406 -7.91 -10.39 -17.75
C MET A 406 -6.47 -9.91 -17.93
N VAL A 407 -6.32 -8.60 -18.07
CA VAL A 407 -5.03 -7.90 -18.01
C VAL A 407 -5.09 -6.99 -16.80
N ALA A 408 -4.17 -7.19 -15.87
CA ALA A 408 -3.95 -6.33 -14.73
C ALA A 408 -2.58 -5.67 -14.91
N LEU A 409 -2.57 -4.35 -15.02
CA LEU A 409 -1.34 -3.57 -15.03
C LEU A 409 -1.35 -2.68 -13.80
N ASP A 410 -0.30 -2.80 -13.00
CA ASP A 410 -0.08 -2.06 -11.77
C ASP A 410 1.27 -1.35 -11.83
N ASP A 411 1.28 -0.07 -11.48
CA ASP A 411 2.47 0.72 -11.23
C ASP A 411 2.50 1.07 -9.73
N CYS A 412 3.50 0.50 -9.05
CA CYS A 412 3.79 0.77 -7.63
C CYS A 412 5.15 1.43 -7.44
N GLY A 413 5.71 2.01 -8.50
CA GLY A 413 7.05 2.55 -8.53
C GLY A 413 8.12 1.45 -8.48
N VAL A 414 9.11 1.63 -7.61
CA VAL A 414 10.24 0.69 -7.49
C VAL A 414 9.76 -0.64 -6.92
N ARG A 415 9.91 -1.70 -7.72
CA ARG A 415 9.57 -3.06 -7.31
C ARG A 415 10.76 -3.72 -6.61
N ILE A 416 10.62 -3.96 -5.31
CA ILE A 416 11.63 -4.68 -4.52
C ILE A 416 11.73 -6.14 -4.95
N ASN A 417 10.58 -6.80 -5.08
CA ASN A 417 10.52 -8.20 -5.47
C ASN A 417 9.36 -8.42 -6.44
N PRO A 418 9.63 -8.48 -7.76
CA PRO A 418 8.59 -8.68 -8.76
C PRO A 418 7.76 -9.96 -8.57
N MET A 419 8.34 -11.02 -8.02
CA MET A 419 7.64 -12.30 -7.76
C MET A 419 6.67 -12.21 -6.58
N ILE A 420 6.91 -11.33 -5.60
CA ILE A 420 5.99 -11.10 -4.47
C ILE A 420 4.89 -10.10 -4.86
N VAL A 421 5.17 -9.23 -5.84
CA VAL A 421 4.18 -8.32 -6.40
C VAL A 421 3.15 -9.06 -7.26
N GLU A 422 3.58 -10.04 -8.05
CA GLU A 422 2.72 -10.99 -8.80
C GLU A 422 2.02 -11.99 -7.87
#